data_AF-G8IH01-F1
#
_entry.id   AF-G8IH01-F1
#
_cell.length_a   1.000
_cell.length_b   1.000
_cell.length_c   1.000
_cell.angle_alpha   90.00
_cell.angle_beta   90.00
_cell.angle_gamma   90.00
#
_symmetry.space_group_name_H-M   'P 1'
#
loop_
_entity.id
_entity.type
_entity.pdbx_description
1 polymer ?
#
loop_
_entity_poly.entity_id
_entity_poly.type
_entity_poly.pdbx_seq_one_letter_code
_entity_poly.pdbx_strand_id
1 'polypeptide(L)'
;ILAFSSISHLGWMAIIIVYNPKLTLLNFYLYTMMTATVFLALNSIKVLKLSTLMTAWTKVPSLNAMLLLTLLSLAGLPPLTGFLPKWLIIQELTK
;
A
#
# COMPACT_ATOMS: atom_id res chain seq x y z
N ILE A 1 2.70 -10.10 6.76
CA ILE A 1 3.23 -8.90 6.07
C ILE A 1 2.17 -7.81 5.97
N LEU A 2 1.01 -8.08 5.34
CA LEU A 2 -0.05 -7.07 5.20
C LEU A 2 -0.57 -6.51 6.53
N ALA A 3 -0.70 -7.33 7.59
CA ALA A 3 -1.05 -6.84 8.92
C ALA A 3 -0.01 -5.87 9.53
N PHE A 4 1.29 -6.09 9.29
CA PHE A 4 2.30 -5.11 9.72
C PHE A 4 2.24 -3.82 8.88
N SER A 5 1.87 -3.93 7.61
CA SER A 5 1.62 -2.75 6.78
C SER A 5 0.40 -1.95 7.25
N SER A 6 -0.65 -2.59 7.75
CA SER A 6 -1.82 -1.87 8.29
C SER A 6 -1.46 -1.07 9.53
N ILE A 7 -0.63 -1.63 10.41
CA ILE A 7 -0.16 -0.93 11.62
C ILE A 7 0.63 0.33 11.25
N SER A 8 1.54 0.25 10.26
CA SER A 8 2.34 1.42 9.87
C SER A 8 1.50 2.51 9.19
N HIS A 9 0.57 2.15 8.31
CA HIS A 9 -0.33 3.10 7.66
C HIS A 9 -1.30 3.77 8.65
N LEU A 10 -1.82 3.02 9.63
CA LEU A 10 -2.61 3.59 10.73
C LEU A 10 -1.78 4.53 11.62
N GLY A 11 -0.49 4.25 11.82
CA GLY A 11 0.42 5.17 12.52
C GLY A 11 0.49 6.55 11.85
N TRP A 12 0.63 6.59 10.51
CA TRP A 12 0.58 7.85 9.75
C TRP A 12 -0.76 8.57 9.86
N MET A 13 -1.87 7.82 9.86
CA MET A 13 -3.22 8.40 10.04
C MET A 13 -3.40 8.99 11.43
N ALA A 14 -2.90 8.33 12.47
CA ALA A 14 -3.01 8.79 13.85
C ALA A 14 -2.29 10.12 14.07
N ILE A 15 -1.14 10.35 13.42
CA ILE A 15 -0.37 11.59 13.55
C ILE A 15 -1.12 12.78 12.93
N ILE A 16 -1.65 12.62 11.71
CA ILE A 16 -2.23 13.76 10.97
C ILE A 16 -3.69 14.06 11.34
N ILE A 17 -4.39 13.19 12.07
CA ILE A 17 -5.83 13.37 12.38
C ILE A 17 -6.15 14.66 13.13
N VAL A 18 -5.22 15.10 14.00
CA VAL A 18 -5.38 16.32 14.80
C VAL A 18 -5.14 17.57 13.97
N TYR A 19 -4.23 17.51 12.99
CA TYR A 19 -3.85 18.65 12.16
C TYR A 19 -4.80 18.84 10.97
N ASN A 20 -5.10 17.76 10.25
CA ASN A 20 -5.92 17.82 9.05
C ASN A 20 -6.68 16.51 8.80
N PRO A 21 -7.97 16.42 9.17
CA PRO A 21 -8.77 15.22 9.00
C PRO A 21 -9.10 14.90 7.53
N LYS A 22 -8.88 15.84 6.59
CA LYS A 22 -9.04 15.54 5.16
C LYS A 22 -7.87 14.70 4.64
N LEU A 23 -6.65 14.94 5.15
CA LEU A 23 -5.47 14.16 4.78
C LEU A 23 -5.52 12.74 5.35
N THR A 24 -6.11 12.53 6.53
CA THR A 24 -6.35 11.16 7.04
C THR A 24 -7.27 10.37 6.15
N LEU A 25 -8.39 10.96 5.72
CA LEU A 25 -9.34 10.32 4.81
C LEU A 25 -8.68 9.96 3.48
N LEU A 26 -7.87 10.88 2.91
CA LEU A 26 -7.12 10.60 1.68
C LEU A 26 -6.19 9.38 1.85
N ASN A 27 -5.43 9.33 2.95
CA ASN A 27 -4.55 8.19 3.22
C ASN A 27 -5.36 6.89 3.41
N PHE A 28 -6.51 6.96 4.08
CA PHE A 28 -7.39 5.81 4.28
C PHE A 28 -7.95 5.24 2.97
N TYR A 29 -8.46 6.10 2.07
CA TYR A 29 -8.96 5.66 0.77
C TYR A 29 -7.86 5.03 -0.10
N LEU A 30 -6.68 5.63 -0.12
CA LEU A 30 -5.53 5.09 -0.86
C LEU A 30 -5.08 3.75 -0.28
N TYR A 31 -4.97 3.65 1.04
CA TYR A 31 -4.56 2.42 1.71
C TYR A 31 -5.57 1.27 1.50
N THR A 32 -6.87 1.53 1.65
CA THR A 32 -7.92 0.53 1.44
C THR A 32 -7.97 0.03 0.00
N MET A 33 -7.85 0.93 -0.98
CA MET A 33 -7.78 0.54 -2.40
C MET A 33 -6.55 -0.32 -2.69
N MET A 34 -5.36 0.06 -2.22
CA MET A 34 -4.12 -0.72 -2.47
C MET A 34 -4.10 -2.07 -1.76
N THR A 35 -4.66 -2.15 -0.55
CA THR A 35 -4.74 -3.45 0.14
C THR A 35 -5.75 -4.37 -0.53
N ALA A 36 -6.90 -3.85 -0.98
CA ALA A 36 -7.87 -4.63 -1.73
C ALA A 36 -7.26 -5.20 -3.02
N THR A 37 -6.50 -4.41 -3.79
CA THR A 37 -5.84 -4.91 -5.01
C THR A 37 -4.82 -6.00 -4.71
N VAL A 38 -4.03 -5.87 -3.64
CA VAL A 38 -3.07 -6.92 -3.23
C VAL A 38 -3.78 -8.19 -2.77
N PHE A 39 -4.87 -8.08 -1.98
CA PHE A 39 -5.66 -9.24 -1.57
C PHE A 39 -6.28 -9.96 -2.77
N LEU A 40 -6.85 -9.21 -3.72
CA LEU A 40 -7.41 -9.76 -4.95
C LEU A 40 -6.35 -10.46 -5.81
N ALA A 41 -5.17 -9.83 -5.96
CA ALA A 41 -4.07 -10.41 -6.72
C ALA A 41 -3.56 -11.70 -6.08
N LEU A 42 -3.36 -11.74 -4.75
CA LEU A 42 -2.95 -12.96 -4.05
C LEU A 42 -4.00 -14.08 -4.12
N ASN A 43 -5.28 -13.72 -4.07
CA ASN A 43 -6.38 -14.66 -4.18
C ASN A 43 -6.46 -15.30 -5.57
N SER A 44 -6.24 -14.53 -6.65
CA SER A 44 -6.29 -15.05 -8.02
C SER A 44 -5.19 -16.07 -8.32
N ILE A 45 -4.01 -15.92 -7.72
CA ILE A 45 -2.90 -16.89 -7.80
C ILE A 45 -2.90 -17.92 -6.67
N LYS A 46 -3.84 -17.86 -5.72
CA LYS A 46 -3.94 -18.73 -4.54
C LYS A 46 -2.63 -18.83 -3.75
N VAL A 47 -1.95 -17.71 -3.56
CA VAL A 47 -0.65 -17.64 -2.87
C VAL A 47 -0.83 -17.22 -1.42
N LEU A 48 -0.37 -18.07 -0.50
CA LEU A 48 -0.35 -17.79 0.95
C LEU A 48 1.05 -17.77 1.53
N LYS A 49 2.02 -18.40 0.86
CA LYS A 49 3.42 -18.51 1.31
C LYS A 49 4.37 -17.86 0.32
N LEU A 50 5.52 -17.40 0.81
CA LEU A 50 6.55 -16.78 -0.04
C LEU A 50 7.06 -17.74 -1.12
N SER A 51 7.24 -19.03 -0.79
CA SER A 51 7.67 -20.05 -1.76
C SER A 51 6.69 -20.21 -2.93
N THR A 52 5.38 -20.11 -2.65
CA THR A 52 4.34 -20.15 -3.69
C THR A 52 4.29 -18.88 -4.53
N LEU A 53 4.70 -17.72 -3.99
CA LEU A 53 4.79 -16.47 -4.75
C LEU A 53 5.95 -16.50 -5.77
N MET A 54 7.09 -17.09 -5.39
CA MET A 54 8.27 -17.20 -6.26
C MET A 54 7.98 -17.96 -7.57
N THR A 55 7.07 -18.93 -7.52
CA THR A 55 6.67 -19.72 -8.69
C THR A 55 5.51 -19.10 -9.48
N ALA A 56 4.91 -18.00 -9.01
CA ALA A 56 3.82 -17.33 -9.71
C ALA A 56 4.29 -16.56 -10.95
N TRP A 57 5.56 -16.12 -10.97
CA TRP A 57 6.15 -15.39 -12.11
C TRP A 57 6.07 -16.17 -13.42
N THR A 58 6.27 -17.49 -13.38
CA THR A 58 6.25 -18.34 -14.58
C THR A 58 4.85 -18.65 -15.07
N LYS A 59 3.83 -18.55 -14.21
CA LYS A 59 2.43 -18.86 -14.55
C LYS A 59 1.66 -17.65 -15.06
N VAL A 60 1.83 -16.50 -14.39
CA VAL A 60 1.07 -15.28 -14.70
C VAL A 60 1.97 -14.04 -14.58
N PRO A 61 2.84 -13.77 -15.56
CA PRO A 61 3.84 -12.71 -15.47
C PRO A 61 3.23 -11.31 -15.39
N SER A 62 2.13 -11.05 -16.10
CA SER A 62 1.43 -9.76 -16.10
C SER A 62 0.88 -9.39 -14.72
N LEU A 63 0.20 -10.34 -14.07
CA LEU A 63 -0.33 -10.13 -12.72
C LEU A 63 0.79 -9.95 -11.70
N ASN A 64 1.91 -10.67 -11.85
CA ASN A 64 3.04 -10.55 -10.95
C ASN A 64 3.74 -9.18 -11.09
N ALA A 65 3.82 -8.63 -12.30
CA ALA A 65 4.29 -7.26 -12.53
C ALA A 65 3.36 -6.23 -11.87
N MET A 66 2.04 -6.41 -11.98
CA MET A 66 1.07 -5.52 -11.32
C MET A 66 1.16 -5.61 -9.79
N LEU A 67 1.31 -6.82 -9.25
CA LEU A 67 1.52 -7.06 -7.83
C LEU A 67 2.79 -6.34 -7.33
N LEU A 68 3.90 -6.43 -8.06
CA LEU A 68 5.13 -5.70 -7.75
C LEU A 68 4.90 -4.18 -7.65
N LEU A 69 4.25 -3.59 -8.64
CA LEU A 69 3.95 -2.15 -8.66
C LEU A 69 3.07 -1.74 -7.47
N THR A 70 2.07 -2.54 -7.12
CA THR A 70 1.22 -2.26 -5.95
C THR A 70 1.99 -2.34 -4.62
N LEU A 71 2.92 -3.28 -4.48
CA LEU A 71 3.78 -3.38 -3.29
C LEU A 71 4.74 -2.19 -3.17
N LEU A 72 5.34 -1.76 -4.28
CA LEU A 72 6.19 -0.55 -4.31
C LEU A 72 5.39 0.72 -3.96
N SER A 73 4.12 0.79 -4.37
CA SER A 73 3.21 1.87 -3.98
C SER A 73 2.93 1.84 -2.47
N LEU A 74 2.68 0.67 -1.87
CA LEU A 74 2.49 0.54 -0.42
C LEU A 74 3.73 0.95 0.39
N ALA A 75 4.93 0.74 -0.15
CA ALA A 75 6.17 1.23 0.44
C ALA A 75 6.27 2.77 0.40
N GLY A 76 5.58 3.41 -0.55
CA GLY A 76 5.54 4.87 -0.71
C GLY A 76 6.78 5.39 -1.45
N LEU A 77 7.17 4.73 -2.53
CA LEU A 77 8.26 5.19 -3.40
C LEU A 77 7.75 6.28 -4.37
N PRO A 78 8.50 7.39 -4.57
CA PRO A 78 8.29 8.25 -5.74
C PRO A 78 8.60 7.41 -6.98
N PRO A 79 7.80 7.39 -8.07
CA PRO A 79 6.71 8.28 -8.51
C PRO A 79 5.27 7.74 -8.28
N LEU A 80 5.07 6.82 -7.34
CA LEU A 80 3.79 6.11 -7.17
C LEU A 80 2.81 6.84 -6.24
N THR A 81 1.51 6.54 -6.38
CA THR A 81 0.44 7.22 -5.64
C THR A 81 0.50 7.03 -4.13
N GLY A 82 1.14 5.97 -3.64
CA GLY A 82 1.31 5.74 -2.20
C GLY A 82 2.36 6.65 -1.53
N PHE A 83 3.16 7.37 -2.31
CA PHE A 83 4.06 8.40 -1.79
C PHE A 83 3.32 9.69 -1.41
N LEU A 84 2.28 10.04 -2.18
CA LEU A 84 1.52 11.28 -2.06
C LEU A 84 1.00 11.56 -0.63
N PRO A 85 0.29 10.64 0.06
CA PRO A 85 -0.24 10.95 1.39
C PRO A 85 0.89 11.17 2.41
N LYS A 86 1.98 10.40 2.34
CA LYS A 86 3.13 10.56 3.26
C LYS A 86 3.80 11.92 3.04
N TRP A 87 3.99 12.31 1.79
CA TRP A 87 4.60 13.59 1.45
C TRP A 87 3.74 14.78 1.93
N LEU A 88 2.42 14.75 1.68
CA LEU A 88 1.52 15.80 2.15
C LEU A 88 1.44 15.87 3.68
N ILE A 89 1.48 14.73 4.38
CA ILE A 89 1.52 14.70 5.84
C ILE A 89 2.78 15.38 6.36
N ILE A 90 3.95 15.05 5.79
CA ILE A 90 5.21 15.70 6.18
C ILE A 90 5.13 17.21 5.95
N GLN A 91 4.61 17.65 4.80
CA GLN A 91 4.45 19.07 4.50
C GLN A 91 3.58 19.79 5.53
N GLU A 92 2.47 19.18 5.93
CA GLU A 92 1.55 19.78 6.91
C GLU A 92 2.13 19.78 8.34
N LEU A 93 2.98 18.81 8.67
CA LEU A 93 3.71 18.77 9.95
C LEU A 93 4.87 19.77 10.02
N THR A 94 5.41 20.17 8.88
CA THR A 94 6.50 21.18 8.79
C THR A 94 6.00 22.61 8.66
N LYS A 95 4.68 22.82 8.52
CA LYS A 95 4.07 24.14 8.63
C LYS A 95 4.00 24.57 10.09
#